data_AF-A0A423Q9S9-F1
#
_entry.id   AF-A0A423Q9S9-F1
#
_cell.length_a   1.000
_cell.length_b   1.000
_cell.length_c   1.000
_cell.angle_alpha   90.00
_cell.angle_beta   90.00
_cell.angle_gamma   90.00
#
_symmetry.space_group_name_H-M   'P 1'
#
loop_
_entity.id
_entity.type
_entity.pdbx_description
1 polymer ?
#
loop_
_entity_poly.entity_id
_entity_poly.type
_entity_poly.pdbx_seq_one_letter_code
_entity_poly.pdbx_strand_id
1 'polypeptide(L)'
;MSEDGDTTEQQLETLASMPVLMMYGDYLDRLGGTWQDAFEDCQQLVQEINDAGGNATMMHLPELGITGNSHMMMQARNNLEIADLIEQWIEQNVE
;
A
#
# COMPACT_ATOMS: atom_id res chain seq x y z
N MET A 1 -12.35 8.29 -11.16
CA MET A 1 -12.65 8.19 -9.72
C MET A 1 -14.15 8.36 -9.61
N SER A 2 -14.86 7.32 -9.14
CA SER A 2 -16.29 7.38 -8.83
C SER A 2 -16.53 8.48 -7.79
N GLU A 3 -17.70 9.12 -7.85
CA GLU A 3 -18.07 10.28 -7.02
C GLU A 3 -18.22 9.96 -5.51
N ASP A 4 -18.11 8.69 -5.10
CA ASP A 4 -18.46 8.22 -3.74
C ASP A 4 -17.32 7.56 -2.95
N GLY A 5 -16.08 7.54 -3.42
CA GLY A 5 -14.95 6.95 -2.67
C GLY A 5 -14.97 5.42 -2.52
N ASP A 6 -16.12 4.77 -2.75
CA ASP A 6 -16.24 3.31 -2.76
C ASP A 6 -15.73 2.68 -4.06
N THR A 7 -14.97 1.60 -3.91
CA THR A 7 -14.53 0.72 -5.01
C THR A 7 -15.72 -0.08 -5.51
N THR A 8 -16.03 -0.01 -6.80
CA THR A 8 -17.15 -0.79 -7.36
C THR A 8 -16.84 -2.29 -7.33
N GLU A 9 -17.88 -3.12 -7.32
CA GLU A 9 -17.74 -4.59 -7.35
C GLU A 9 -16.84 -5.06 -8.52
N GLN A 10 -17.01 -4.47 -9.70
CA GLN A 10 -16.16 -4.78 -10.86
C GLN A 10 -14.70 -4.35 -10.67
N GLN A 11 -14.44 -3.23 -9.98
CA GLN A 11 -13.08 -2.80 -9.65
C GLN A 11 -12.45 -3.74 -8.61
N LEU A 12 -13.22 -4.16 -7.59
CA LEU A 12 -12.79 -5.15 -6.60
C LEU A 12 -12.47 -6.49 -7.25
N GLU A 13 -13.33 -7.01 -8.13
CA GLU A 13 -13.06 -8.26 -8.87
C GLU A 13 -11.77 -8.17 -9.69
N THR A 14 -11.53 -7.02 -10.33
CA THR A 14 -10.30 -6.80 -11.09
C THR A 14 -9.07 -6.81 -10.18
N LEU A 15 -9.14 -6.11 -9.04
CA LEU A 15 -8.03 -6.06 -8.08
C LEU A 15 -7.79 -7.41 -7.41
N ALA A 16 -8.85 -8.16 -7.07
CA ALA A 16 -8.74 -9.49 -6.48
C ALA A 16 -8.12 -10.52 -7.44
N SER A 17 -8.13 -10.26 -8.75
CA SER A 17 -7.52 -11.15 -9.75
C SER A 17 -5.99 -11.04 -9.85
N MET A 18 -5.35 -10.13 -9.12
CA MET A 18 -3.90 -9.93 -9.14
C MET A 18 -3.32 -9.63 -7.75
N PRO A 19 -2.03 -9.92 -7.52
CA PRO A 19 -1.35 -9.47 -6.31
C PRO A 19 -1.25 -7.94 -6.25
N VAL A 20 -1.56 -7.35 -5.10
CA VAL A 20 -1.50 -5.89 -4.86
C VAL A 20 -0.63 -5.58 -3.65
N LEU A 21 0.34 -4.68 -3.81
CA LEU A 21 1.14 -4.12 -2.71
C LEU A 21 0.85 -2.63 -2.56
N MET A 22 0.45 -2.22 -1.36
CA MET A 22 0.33 -0.83 -0.95
C MET A 22 1.43 -0.53 0.07
N MET A 23 2.33 0.41 -0.24
CA MET A 23 3.48 0.75 0.61
C MET A 23 3.44 2.20 1.08
N TYR A 24 3.55 2.40 2.39
CA TYR A 24 3.52 3.72 3.04
C TYR A 24 4.78 3.98 3.87
N GLY A 25 5.23 5.23 3.82
CA GLY A 25 6.35 5.75 4.60
C GLY A 25 5.96 6.17 6.02
N ASP A 26 6.82 6.98 6.62
CA ASP A 26 6.67 7.56 7.95
C ASP A 26 5.92 8.92 7.88
N TYR A 27 5.60 9.50 9.04
CA TYR A 27 5.10 10.87 9.20
C TYR A 27 3.72 11.17 8.59
N LEU A 28 2.85 10.17 8.47
CA LEU A 28 1.50 10.33 7.92
C LEU A 28 0.66 11.39 8.66
N ASP A 29 0.91 11.55 9.96
CA ASP A 29 0.24 12.48 10.87
C ASP A 29 0.74 13.93 10.76
N ARG A 30 1.88 14.19 10.09
CA ARG A 30 2.55 15.50 10.16
C ARG A 30 2.06 16.55 9.17
N LEU A 31 1.44 16.14 8.06
CA LEU A 31 1.06 17.05 6.97
C LEU A 31 -0.44 17.42 6.96
N GLY A 32 -1.22 16.88 7.91
CA GLY A 32 -2.63 17.16 8.10
C GLY A 32 -3.55 16.38 7.15
N GLY A 33 -4.44 15.55 7.72
CA GLY A 33 -5.60 14.90 7.09
C GLY A 33 -5.28 13.95 5.94
N THR A 34 -4.87 14.50 4.79
CA THR A 34 -4.89 13.82 3.49
C THR A 34 -4.10 12.50 3.44
N TRP A 35 -2.94 12.41 4.09
CA TRP A 35 -2.12 11.19 4.03
C TRP A 35 -2.50 10.14 5.07
N GLN A 36 -3.05 10.57 6.20
CA GLN A 36 -3.58 9.66 7.21
C GLN A 36 -4.89 9.04 6.71
N ASP A 37 -5.80 9.87 6.17
CA ASP A 37 -7.05 9.41 5.58
C ASP A 37 -6.78 8.44 4.42
N ALA A 38 -5.87 8.79 3.51
CA ALA A 38 -5.50 7.90 2.39
C ALA A 38 -4.89 6.57 2.86
N PHE A 39 -4.13 6.57 3.95
CA PHE A 39 -3.59 5.35 4.53
C PHE A 39 -4.69 4.45 5.08
N GLU A 40 -5.65 5.02 5.82
CA GLU A 40 -6.80 4.31 6.36
C GLU A 40 -7.70 3.76 5.24
N ASP A 41 -7.97 4.56 4.20
CA ASP A 41 -8.72 4.12 3.01
C ASP A 41 -8.00 2.96 2.30
N CYS A 42 -6.66 3.03 2.18
CA CYS A 42 -5.88 1.95 1.57
C CYS A 42 -5.86 0.69 2.44
N GLN A 43 -5.89 0.82 3.77
CA GLN A 43 -6.02 -0.35 4.66
C GLN A 43 -7.38 -1.03 4.48
N GLN A 44 -8.45 -0.24 4.40
CA GLN A 44 -9.79 -0.73 4.13
C GLN A 44 -9.86 -1.45 2.78
N LEU A 45 -9.31 -0.86 1.73
CA LEU A 45 -9.25 -1.49 0.40
C LEU A 45 -8.46 -2.80 0.40
N VAL A 46 -7.32 -2.87 1.11
CA VAL A 46 -6.56 -4.12 1.25
C VAL A 46 -7.41 -5.20 1.92
N GLN A 47 -8.19 -4.85 2.95
CA GLN A 47 -9.11 -5.79 3.59
C GLN A 47 -10.20 -6.26 2.61
N GLU A 48 -10.82 -5.35 1.86
CA GLU A 48 -11.87 -5.67 0.89
C GLU A 48 -11.39 -6.59 -0.23
N ILE A 49 -10.19 -6.33 -0.77
CA ILE A 49 -9.59 -7.20 -1.79
C ILE A 49 -9.39 -8.61 -1.23
N ASN A 50 -8.87 -8.72 0.00
CA ASN A 50 -8.63 -10.02 0.65
C ASN A 50 -9.94 -10.75 0.99
N ASP A 51 -10.98 -10.03 1.42
CA ASP A 51 -12.32 -10.59 1.69
C ASP A 51 -12.98 -11.10 0.40
N ALA A 52 -12.69 -10.47 -0.74
CA ALA A 52 -13.09 -10.93 -2.07
C ALA A 52 -12.26 -12.11 -2.62
N GLY A 53 -11.30 -12.63 -1.84
CA GLY A 53 -10.46 -13.77 -2.21
C GLY A 53 -9.20 -13.39 -3.00
N GLY A 54 -8.83 -12.11 -3.03
CA GLY A 54 -7.60 -11.62 -3.64
C GLY A 54 -6.36 -11.78 -2.76
N ASN A 55 -5.26 -11.18 -3.21
CA ASN A 55 -3.99 -11.13 -2.47
C ASN A 55 -3.48 -9.70 -2.41
N ALA A 56 -3.86 -8.97 -1.35
CA ALA A 56 -3.44 -7.61 -1.11
C ALA A 56 -2.61 -7.49 0.19
N THR A 57 -1.51 -6.74 0.11
CA THR A 57 -0.59 -6.49 1.23
C THR A 57 -0.50 -4.99 1.50
N MET A 58 -0.67 -4.60 2.76
CA MET A 58 -0.29 -3.26 3.26
C MET A 58 1.09 -3.35 3.92
N MET A 59 2.03 -2.52 3.47
CA MET A 59 3.38 -2.44 4.01
C MET A 59 3.66 -1.04 4.54
N HIS A 60 3.66 -0.90 5.86
CA HIS A 60 3.96 0.35 6.55
C HIS A 60 5.39 0.31 7.08
N LEU A 61 6.30 1.07 6.48
CA LEU A 61 7.76 0.97 6.74
C LEU A 61 8.16 1.12 8.22
N PRO A 62 7.56 2.03 9.02
CA PRO A 62 7.82 2.11 10.46
C PRO A 62 7.57 0.81 11.24
N GLU A 63 6.59 -0.01 10.84
CA GLU A 63 6.30 -1.31 11.49
C GLU A 63 7.40 -2.33 11.24
N LEU A 64 8.17 -2.16 10.16
CA LEU A 64 9.35 -2.96 9.84
C LEU A 64 10.64 -2.39 10.46
N GLY A 65 10.54 -1.32 11.26
CA GLY A 65 11.68 -0.63 11.87
C GLY A 65 12.38 0.37 10.94
N ILE A 66 11.84 0.60 9.74
CA ILE A 66 12.39 1.54 8.75
C ILE A 66 11.67 2.88 8.90
N THR A 67 12.34 3.86 9.52
CA THR A 67 11.78 5.19 9.82
C THR A 67 12.41 6.28 8.96
N GLY A 68 11.77 7.45 8.88
CA GLY A 68 12.32 8.60 8.16
C GLY A 68 12.01 8.69 6.66
N ASN A 69 11.34 7.70 6.09
CA ASN A 69 10.90 7.74 4.69
C ASN A 69 9.68 8.66 4.54
N SER A 70 9.73 9.58 3.57
CA SER A 70 8.59 10.41 3.18
C SER A 70 7.86 9.81 1.96
N HIS A 71 6.95 10.58 1.36
CA HIS A 71 6.23 10.18 0.14
C HIS A 71 7.18 9.76 -1.01
N MET A 72 8.31 10.46 -1.17
CA MET A 72 9.28 10.19 -2.24
C MET A 72 10.32 9.12 -1.83
N MET A 73 9.88 8.01 -1.21
CA MET A 73 10.77 6.95 -0.68
C MET A 73 11.65 6.28 -1.74
N MET A 74 11.23 6.26 -3.00
CA MET A 74 12.04 5.77 -4.12
C MET A 74 13.27 6.65 -4.42
N GLN A 75 13.28 7.89 -3.93
CA GLN A 75 14.41 8.83 -4.02
C GLN A 75 15.11 9.03 -2.67
N ALA A 76 14.67 8.33 -1.62
CA ALA A 76 15.29 8.43 -0.30
C ALA A 76 16.71 7.87 -0.29
N ARG A 77 17.46 8.19 0.76
CA ARG A 77 18.85 7.71 0.93
C ARG A 77 18.95 6.19 1.04
N ASN A 78 17.89 5.55 1.53
CA ASN A 78 17.76 4.10 1.64
C ASN A 78 16.83 3.52 0.57
N ASN A 79 16.69 4.17 -0.58
CA ASN A 79 15.81 3.67 -1.65
C ASN A 79 16.14 2.25 -2.13
N LEU A 80 17.39 1.79 -2.02
CA LEU A 80 17.77 0.42 -2.34
C LEU A 80 17.22 -0.60 -1.32
N GLU A 81 17.19 -0.24 -0.03
CA GLU A 81 16.52 -1.08 1.00
C GLU A 81 15.01 -1.18 0.72
N ILE A 82 14.39 -0.09 0.24
CA ILE A 82 12.99 -0.10 -0.18
C ILE A 82 12.78 -0.97 -1.44
N ALA A 83 13.70 -0.90 -2.39
CA ALA A 83 13.66 -1.73 -3.58
C ALA A 83 13.77 -3.22 -3.24
N ASP A 84 14.66 -3.59 -2.32
CA ASP A 84 14.84 -4.97 -1.87
C ASP A 84 13.56 -5.54 -1.23
N LEU A 85 12.80 -4.72 -0.49
CA LEU A 85 11.50 -5.14 0.07
C LEU A 85 10.44 -5.38 -1.01
N ILE A 86 10.40 -4.51 -2.03
CA ILE A 86 9.47 -4.65 -3.16
C ILE A 86 9.84 -5.88 -3.98
N GLU A 87 11.13 -6.10 -4.27
CA GLU A 87 11.60 -7.28 -5.00
C GLU A 87 11.25 -8.57 -4.27
N GLN A 88 11.55 -8.66 -2.96
CA GLN A 88 11.17 -9.81 -2.14
C GLN A 88 9.67 -10.07 -2.14
N TRP A 89 8.84 -9.01 -2.07
CA TRP A 89 7.40 -9.17 -2.15
C TRP A 89 6.96 -9.68 -3.53
N ILE A 90 7.54 -9.16 -4.61
CA ILE A 90 7.24 -9.62 -5.97
C ILE A 90 7.58 -11.11 -6.12
N GLU A 91 8.78 -11.53 -5.71
CA GLU A 91 9.23 -12.94 -5.78
C GLU A 91 8.31 -13.91 -5.02
N GLN A 92 7.65 -13.44 -3.95
CA GLN A 92 6.76 -14.26 -3.14
C GLN A 92 5.33 -14.34 -3.68
N ASN A 93 4.93 -13.39 -4.53
CA ASN A 93 3.52 -13.19 -4.89
C ASN A 93 3.26 -13.29 -6.40
N VAL A 94 4.31 -13.30 -7.23
CA VAL A 94 4.21 -13.35 -8.69
C VAL A 94 5.00 -14.55 -9.22
N GLU A 95 4.36 -15.37 -10.06
CA GLU A 95 4.98 -16.50 -10.78
C GLU A 95 5.47 -16.12 -12.18
#